data_AF-A0A7W9SPB4-F1
#
_entry.id   AF-A0A7W9SPB4-F1
#
_cell.length_a   1.000
_cell.length_b   1.000
_cell.length_c   1.000
_cell.angle_alpha   90.00
_cell.angle_beta   90.00
_cell.angle_gamma   90.00
#
_symmetry.space_group_name_H-M   'P 1'
#
loop_
_entity.id
_entity.type
_entity.pdbx_description
1 polymer ?
#
loop_
_entity_poly.entity_id
_entity_poly.type
_entity_poly.pdbx_seq_one_letter_code
_entity_poly.pdbx_strand_id
1 'polypeptide(L)'
;MKYSKEVGRILQEGTPDEVAAWLEHEEIDVNASLVPSTPALSLTPLRVALMGRNAPVVKLLAERGAVVDAVPGEEHAPLASALVAQDATTARVLLEAGVNPNLVVEGVLPLVLALVKKDEALVRLLVEFGADPDLVYDQFGTTPRRMATAQNWDIFA
;
A
#
# COMPACT_ATOMS: atom_id res chain seq x y z
N MET A 1 0.27 28.02 -4.78
CA MET A 1 -0.91 27.15 -4.98
C MET A 1 -0.44 25.73 -4.73
N LYS A 2 -0.88 25.05 -3.66
CA LYS A 2 -0.28 23.77 -3.22
C LYS A 2 -0.74 22.52 -4.01
N TYR A 3 -1.70 22.66 -4.93
CA TYR A 3 -2.05 21.63 -5.90
C TYR A 3 -2.44 22.26 -7.22
N SER A 4 -1.70 21.95 -8.28
CA SER A 4 -2.11 22.22 -9.66
C SER A 4 -2.50 20.91 -10.33
N LYS A 5 -3.37 20.96 -11.34
CA LYS A 5 -3.72 19.76 -12.14
C LYS A 5 -2.47 19.10 -12.73
N GLU A 6 -1.42 19.88 -12.95
CA GLU A 6 -0.13 19.41 -13.44
C GLU A 6 0.59 18.51 -12.43
N VAL A 7 0.59 18.86 -11.14
CA VAL A 7 1.15 18.01 -10.07
C VAL A 7 0.38 16.69 -9.96
N GLY A 8 -0.94 16.74 -10.06
CA GLY A 8 -1.77 15.53 -10.10
C GLY A 8 -1.39 14.59 -11.25
N ARG A 9 -1.19 15.15 -12.46
CA ARG A 9 -0.74 14.40 -13.65
C ARG A 9 0.66 13.81 -13.45
N ILE A 10 1.62 14.59 -12.96
CA ILE A 10 3.01 14.14 -12.74
C ILE A 10 3.04 12.97 -11.74
N LEU A 11 2.25 13.02 -10.68
CA LEU A 11 2.20 11.95 -9.69
C LEU A 11 1.48 10.69 -10.21
N GLN A 12 0.41 10.85 -11.00
CA GLN A 12 -0.37 9.72 -11.53
C GLN A 12 0.27 9.04 -12.73
N GLU A 13 0.89 9.79 -13.63
CA GLU A 13 1.31 9.32 -14.96
C GLU A 13 2.77 9.67 -15.29
N GLY A 14 3.41 10.51 -14.48
CA GLY A 14 4.77 10.99 -14.72
C GLY A 14 5.85 9.98 -14.34
N THR A 15 7.09 10.39 -14.61
CA THR A 15 8.30 9.63 -14.28
C THR A 15 8.82 9.97 -12.88
N PRO A 16 9.60 9.07 -12.24
CA PRO A 16 10.27 9.37 -10.98
C PRO A 16 11.12 10.65 -11.05
N ASP A 17 11.81 10.88 -12.18
CA ASP A 17 12.65 12.05 -12.35
C ASP A 17 11.85 13.36 -12.34
N GLU A 18 10.67 13.39 -12.95
CA GLU A 18 9.76 14.54 -12.90
C GLU A 18 9.25 14.81 -11.48
N VAL A 19 8.97 13.75 -10.71
CA VAL A 19 8.53 13.87 -9.32
C VAL A 19 9.67 14.32 -8.41
N ALA A 20 10.89 13.81 -8.63
CA ALA A 20 12.09 14.24 -7.91
C ALA A 20 12.38 15.72 -8.17
N ALA A 21 12.33 16.14 -9.43
CA ALA A 21 12.51 17.54 -9.82
C ALA A 21 11.43 18.43 -9.20
N TRP A 22 10.18 17.98 -9.15
CA TRP A 22 9.10 18.71 -8.50
C TRP A 22 9.31 18.86 -6.98
N LEU A 23 9.71 17.79 -6.28
CA LEU A 23 10.00 17.84 -4.84
C LEU A 23 11.18 18.78 -4.52
N GLU A 24 12.23 18.77 -5.36
CA GLU A 24 13.44 19.58 -5.18
C GLU A 24 13.23 21.06 -5.53
N HIS A 25 12.45 21.36 -6.57
CA HIS A 25 12.25 22.73 -7.04
C HIS A 25 11.40 23.58 -6.07
N GLU A 26 10.51 22.96 -5.30
CA GLU A 26 9.57 23.68 -4.42
C GLU A 26 9.80 23.44 -2.91
N GLU A 27 10.89 22.76 -2.50
CA GLU A 27 11.15 22.34 -1.10
C GLU A 27 9.92 21.70 -0.44
N ILE A 28 9.19 20.88 -1.21
CA ILE A 28 7.92 20.32 -0.78
C ILE A 28 8.20 19.16 0.16
N ASP A 29 7.63 19.24 1.37
CA ASP A 29 7.53 18.08 2.25
C ASP A 29 6.75 16.98 1.51
N VAL A 30 7.36 15.80 1.38
CA VAL A 30 6.79 14.62 0.73
C VAL A 30 5.45 14.20 1.36
N ASN A 31 5.19 14.63 2.60
CA ASN A 31 3.96 14.40 3.35
C ASN A 31 2.99 15.59 3.35
N ALA A 32 3.35 16.67 2.67
CA ALA A 32 2.50 17.85 2.59
C ALA A 32 1.14 17.50 1.98
N SER A 33 0.07 17.93 2.64
CA SER A 33 -1.26 17.87 2.03
C SER A 33 -1.29 18.78 0.80
N LEU A 34 -1.53 18.19 -0.36
CA LEU A 34 -1.62 18.91 -1.63
C LEU A 34 -2.85 19.81 -1.64
N VAL A 35 -3.95 19.37 -1.03
CA VAL A 35 -5.18 20.15 -0.91
C VAL A 35 -5.31 20.77 0.49
N PRO A 36 -5.74 22.05 0.61
CA PRO A 36 -6.18 22.62 1.87
C PRO A 36 -7.59 22.12 2.16
N SER A 37 -7.73 20.90 2.68
CA SER A 37 -9.03 20.33 3.07
C SER A 37 -8.88 19.44 4.29
N THR A 38 -10.00 19.25 4.99
CA THR A 38 -10.09 18.62 6.33
C THR A 38 -9.23 17.37 6.50
N PRO A 39 -8.70 17.10 7.72
CA PRO A 39 -7.70 16.05 7.98
C PRO A 39 -8.14 14.61 7.62
N ALA A 40 -9.41 14.40 7.28
CA ALA A 40 -9.94 13.12 6.84
C ALA A 40 -9.69 12.80 5.34
N LEU A 41 -9.30 13.80 4.53
CA LEU A 41 -9.07 13.66 3.07
C LEU A 41 -7.75 14.30 2.63
N SER A 42 -6.72 14.31 3.48
CA SER A 42 -5.40 14.86 3.11
C SER A 42 -4.83 14.09 1.92
N LEU A 43 -4.84 14.74 0.76
CA LEU A 43 -4.33 14.19 -0.48
C LEU A 43 -2.80 14.35 -0.47
N THR A 44 -2.06 13.32 -0.07
CA THR A 44 -0.59 13.32 -0.10
C THR A 44 -0.08 12.95 -1.50
N PRO A 45 1.16 13.34 -1.86
CA PRO A 45 1.78 12.93 -3.11
C PRO A 45 1.73 11.42 -3.35
N LEU A 46 1.97 10.64 -2.29
CA LEU A 46 1.93 9.19 -2.33
C LEU A 46 0.52 8.67 -2.67
N ARG A 47 -0.54 9.24 -2.08
CA ARG A 47 -1.92 8.84 -2.36
C ARG A 47 -2.29 9.09 -3.82
N VAL A 48 -1.84 10.21 -4.40
CA VAL A 48 -2.10 10.52 -5.81
C VAL A 48 -1.40 9.53 -6.73
N ALA A 49 -0.14 9.18 -6.44
CA ALA A 49 0.59 8.18 -7.20
C ALA A 49 -0.03 6.78 -7.13
N LEU A 50 -0.56 6.41 -5.97
CA LEU A 50 -1.30 5.17 -5.76
C LEU A 50 -2.61 5.13 -6.55
N MET A 51 -3.37 6.24 -6.58
CA MET A 51 -4.58 6.34 -7.41
C MET A 51 -4.28 6.18 -8.90
N GLY A 52 -3.10 6.65 -9.35
CA GLY A 52 -2.61 6.45 -10.72
C GLY A 52 -1.98 5.08 -10.99
N ARG A 53 -1.82 4.24 -9.96
CA ARG A 53 -1.09 2.94 -10.01
C ARG A 53 0.33 3.10 -10.56
N ASN A 54 0.98 4.22 -10.27
CA ASN A 54 2.31 4.54 -10.77
C ASN A 54 3.39 4.00 -9.82
N ALA A 55 3.63 2.70 -9.91
CA ALA A 55 4.61 1.98 -9.09
C ALA A 55 6.00 2.66 -9.01
N PRO A 56 6.61 3.13 -10.12
CA PRO A 56 7.88 3.86 -10.06
C PRO A 56 7.84 5.12 -9.18
N VAL A 57 6.77 5.92 -9.29
CA VAL A 57 6.62 7.15 -8.50
C VAL A 57 6.33 6.84 -7.03
N VAL A 58 5.48 5.85 -6.75
CA VAL A 58 5.21 5.41 -5.37
C VAL A 58 6.49 4.98 -4.68
N LYS A 59 7.36 4.24 -5.38
CA LYS A 59 8.67 3.82 -4.85
C LYS A 59 9.56 5.01 -4.50
N LEU A 60 9.70 5.97 -5.42
CA LEU A 60 10.50 7.17 -5.16
C LEU A 60 9.97 7.95 -3.94
N LEU A 61 8.65 8.13 -3.85
CA LEU A 61 8.03 8.86 -2.73
C LEU A 61 8.27 8.14 -1.40
N ALA A 62 8.16 6.81 -1.38
CA ALA A 62 8.49 6.01 -0.22
C ALA A 62 9.98 6.12 0.18
N GLU A 63 10.90 6.05 -0.77
CA GLU A 63 12.35 6.24 -0.54
C GLU A 63 12.66 7.63 0.03
N ARG A 64 11.84 8.63 -0.31
CA ARG A 64 11.94 10.01 0.22
C ARG A 64 11.25 10.19 1.58
N GLY A 65 10.74 9.13 2.20
CA GLY A 65 10.11 9.17 3.52
C GLY A 65 8.63 9.56 3.51
N ALA A 66 7.91 9.28 2.42
CA ALA A 66 6.46 9.40 2.40
C ALA A 66 5.84 8.47 3.44
N VAL A 67 5.07 9.03 4.37
CA VAL A 67 4.29 8.31 5.36
C VAL A 67 3.09 7.72 4.64
N VAL A 68 3.11 6.39 4.51
CA VAL A 68 2.02 5.62 3.90
C VAL A 68 0.74 5.67 4.75
N ASP A 69 0.91 5.88 6.07
CA ASP A 69 -0.11 5.67 7.10
C ASP A 69 -0.86 6.94 7.55
N ALA A 70 -0.69 8.09 6.88
CA ALA A 70 -1.16 9.37 7.39
C ALA A 70 -2.62 9.72 7.04
N VAL A 71 -3.60 8.86 7.36
CA VAL A 71 -5.00 9.29 7.55
C VAL A 71 -5.66 8.46 8.66
N PRO A 72 -6.14 9.07 9.77
CA PRO A 72 -6.96 8.37 10.75
C PRO A 72 -8.23 7.83 10.08
N GLY A 73 -8.35 6.51 9.96
CA GLY A 73 -9.49 5.82 9.33
C GLY A 73 -9.30 5.34 7.88
N GLU A 74 -8.23 5.74 7.20
CA GLU A 74 -7.87 5.24 5.84
C GLU A 74 -6.36 4.92 5.69
N GLU A 75 -5.63 4.90 6.80
CA GLU A 75 -4.20 4.58 6.96
C GLU A 75 -3.70 3.36 6.15
N HIS A 76 -4.57 2.43 5.78
CA HIS A 76 -4.21 1.19 5.09
C HIS A 76 -4.93 0.96 3.75
N ALA A 77 -5.68 1.97 3.28
CA ALA A 77 -6.41 1.94 2.01
C ALA A 77 -5.55 1.61 0.77
N PRO A 78 -4.25 2.01 0.69
CA PRO A 78 -3.40 1.68 -0.45
C PRO A 78 -3.14 0.18 -0.61
N LEU A 79 -2.72 -0.48 0.49
CA LEU A 79 -2.46 -1.91 0.47
C LEU A 79 -3.78 -2.65 0.29
N ALA A 80 -4.85 -2.24 0.97
CA ALA A 80 -6.21 -2.76 0.76
C ALA A 80 -6.59 -2.80 -0.71
N SER A 81 -6.48 -1.66 -1.39
CA SER A 81 -6.87 -1.50 -2.77
C SER A 81 -6.02 -2.37 -3.68
N ALA A 82 -4.70 -2.44 -3.44
CA ALA A 82 -3.80 -3.30 -4.20
C ALA A 82 -4.15 -4.79 -4.02
N LEU A 83 -4.44 -5.23 -2.78
CA LEU A 83 -4.81 -6.61 -2.49
C LEU A 83 -6.18 -6.98 -3.07
N VAL A 84 -7.18 -6.10 -2.95
CA VAL A 84 -8.52 -6.28 -3.51
C VAL A 84 -8.48 -6.33 -5.04
N ALA A 85 -7.63 -5.51 -5.66
CA ALA A 85 -7.41 -5.47 -7.10
C ALA A 85 -6.47 -6.57 -7.61
N GLN A 86 -5.89 -7.39 -6.72
CA GLN A 86 -4.88 -8.41 -7.07
C GLN A 86 -3.66 -7.83 -7.81
N ASP A 87 -3.30 -6.59 -7.47
CA ASP A 87 -2.19 -5.86 -8.05
C ASP A 87 -0.90 -6.13 -7.25
N ALA A 88 -0.26 -7.26 -7.56
CA ALA A 88 1.00 -7.66 -6.92
C ALA A 88 2.13 -6.63 -7.12
N THR A 89 2.12 -5.87 -8.22
CA THR A 89 3.12 -4.83 -8.48
C THR A 89 2.98 -3.69 -7.48
N THR A 90 1.77 -3.15 -7.35
CA THR A 90 1.49 -2.06 -6.40
C THR A 90 1.66 -2.55 -4.96
N ALA A 91 1.22 -3.76 -4.64
CA ALA A 91 1.43 -4.36 -3.32
C ALA A 91 2.93 -4.49 -2.98
N ARG A 92 3.76 -4.90 -3.94
CA ARG A 92 5.22 -5.01 -3.74
C ARG A 92 5.82 -3.66 -3.42
N VAL A 93 5.47 -2.62 -4.17
CA VAL A 93 6.00 -1.27 -3.91
C VAL A 93 5.58 -0.75 -2.54
N LEU A 94 4.34 -1.00 -2.12
CA LEU A 94 3.86 -0.63 -0.79
C LEU A 94 4.61 -1.38 0.32
N LEU A 95 4.89 -2.66 0.12
CA LEU A 95 5.66 -3.45 1.07
C LEU A 95 7.15 -3.03 1.11
N GLU A 96 7.73 -2.69 -0.05
CA GLU A 96 9.07 -2.07 -0.14
C GLU A 96 9.12 -0.71 0.57
N ALA A 97 8.00 0.02 0.60
CA ALA A 97 7.86 1.27 1.34
C ALA A 97 7.81 1.10 2.87
N GLY A 98 7.86 -0.14 3.37
CA GLY A 98 7.85 -0.43 4.80
C GLY A 98 6.45 -0.59 5.40
N VAL A 99 5.41 -0.74 4.58
CA VAL A 99 4.05 -1.05 5.07
C VAL A 99 4.08 -2.39 5.81
N ASN A 100 3.51 -2.41 7.01
CA ASN A 100 3.41 -3.63 7.79
C ASN A 100 2.46 -4.64 7.11
N PRO A 101 2.95 -5.81 6.63
CA PRO A 101 2.12 -6.80 5.96
C PRO A 101 1.13 -7.53 6.90
N ASN A 102 1.29 -7.38 8.22
CA ASN A 102 0.44 -8.01 9.24
C ASN A 102 -0.68 -7.11 9.75
N LEU A 103 -0.77 -5.89 9.25
CA LEU A 103 -1.75 -4.94 9.73
C LEU A 103 -3.12 -5.24 9.12
N VAL A 104 -4.15 -5.31 9.95
CA VAL A 104 -5.53 -5.60 9.54
C VAL A 104 -6.07 -4.52 8.59
N VAL A 105 -6.51 -4.95 7.41
CA VAL A 105 -7.04 -4.11 6.35
C VAL A 105 -8.53 -4.39 6.16
N GLU A 106 -9.37 -3.37 6.32
CA GLU A 106 -10.84 -3.50 6.25
C GLU A 106 -11.40 -4.62 7.17
N GLY A 107 -10.74 -4.85 8.32
CA GLY A 107 -11.11 -5.90 9.27
C GLY A 107 -10.57 -7.30 8.94
N VAL A 108 -9.72 -7.45 7.91
CA VAL A 108 -9.13 -8.73 7.50
C VAL A 108 -7.61 -8.62 7.39
N LEU A 109 -6.86 -9.66 7.79
CA LEU A 109 -5.41 -9.69 7.54
C LEU A 109 -5.12 -9.73 6.02
N PRO A 110 -4.11 -8.98 5.53
CA PRO A 110 -3.63 -9.04 4.16
C PRO A 110 -3.41 -10.47 3.64
N LEU A 111 -2.76 -11.29 4.46
CA LEU A 111 -2.46 -12.68 4.11
C LEU A 111 -3.74 -13.53 3.99
N VAL A 112 -4.74 -13.29 4.85
CA VAL A 112 -6.05 -13.94 4.77
C VAL A 112 -6.80 -13.51 3.51
N LEU A 113 -6.75 -12.23 3.15
CA LEU A 113 -7.38 -11.73 1.93
C LEU A 113 -6.77 -12.38 0.68
N ALA A 114 -5.44 -12.44 0.59
CA ALA A 114 -4.75 -13.13 -0.50
C ALA A 114 -5.12 -14.62 -0.57
N LEU A 115 -5.26 -15.29 0.59
CA LEU A 115 -5.70 -16.69 0.66
C LEU A 115 -7.15 -16.88 0.17
N VAL A 116 -8.07 -16.01 0.58
CA VAL A 116 -9.48 -16.05 0.15
C VAL A 116 -9.60 -15.83 -1.37
N LYS A 117 -8.75 -14.97 -1.94
CA LYS A 117 -8.68 -14.71 -3.38
C LYS A 117 -7.96 -15.80 -4.17
N LYS A 118 -7.31 -16.76 -3.50
CA LYS A 118 -6.48 -17.81 -4.11
C LYS A 118 -5.34 -17.26 -4.97
N ASP A 119 -4.79 -16.13 -4.56
CA ASP A 119 -3.72 -15.45 -5.27
C ASP A 119 -2.35 -15.88 -4.74
N GLU A 120 -1.77 -16.91 -5.36
CA GLU A 120 -0.47 -17.45 -4.94
C GLU A 120 0.65 -16.41 -5.01
N ALA A 121 0.66 -15.56 -6.04
CA ALA A 121 1.70 -14.55 -6.20
C ALA A 121 1.66 -13.55 -5.04
N LEU A 122 0.46 -13.14 -4.65
CA LEU A 122 0.25 -12.20 -3.56
C LEU A 122 0.53 -12.81 -2.18
N VAL A 123 0.18 -14.09 -1.97
CA VAL A 123 0.54 -14.81 -0.75
C VAL A 123 2.07 -14.89 -0.60
N ARG A 124 2.78 -15.29 -1.67
CA ARG A 124 4.25 -15.37 -1.66
C ARG A 124 4.88 -14.01 -1.40
N LEU A 125 4.37 -12.96 -2.04
CA LEU A 125 4.82 -11.59 -1.83
C LEU A 125 4.64 -11.14 -0.38
N LEU A 126 3.46 -11.33 0.22
CA LEU A 126 3.22 -10.92 1.60
C LEU A 126 4.16 -11.66 2.57
N VAL A 127 4.38 -12.96 2.38
CA VAL A 127 5.32 -13.75 3.19
C VAL A 127 6.77 -13.29 2.99
N GLU A 128 7.17 -12.98 1.75
CA GLU A 128 8.51 -12.44 1.42
C GLU A 128 8.82 -11.16 2.23
N PHE A 129 7.81 -10.33 2.47
CA PHE A 129 7.92 -9.09 3.23
C PHE A 129 7.62 -9.23 4.73
N GLY A 130 7.46 -10.45 5.25
CA GLY A 130 7.32 -10.72 6.68
C GLY A 130 5.87 -10.84 7.19
N ALA A 131 4.91 -11.15 6.32
CA ALA A 131 3.59 -11.58 6.77
C ALA A 131 3.70 -12.88 7.58
N ASP A 132 3.10 -12.90 8.75
CA ASP A 132 3.12 -14.04 9.66
C ASP A 132 1.95 -14.99 9.34
N PRO A 133 2.24 -16.19 8.79
CA PRO A 133 1.21 -17.19 8.49
C PRO A 133 0.58 -17.81 9.74
N ASP A 134 1.17 -17.60 10.91
CA ASP A 134 0.73 -18.13 12.20
C ASP A 134 0.07 -17.05 13.08
N LEU A 135 -0.14 -15.86 12.53
CA LEU A 135 -0.85 -14.77 13.22
C LEU A 135 -2.33 -15.10 13.41
N VAL A 136 -2.78 -15.07 14.66
CA VAL A 136 -4.19 -15.27 15.01
C VAL A 136 -4.98 -14.01 14.69
N TYR A 137 -6.04 -14.15 13.88
CA TYR A 137 -6.85 -13.01 13.41
C TYR A 137 -8.32 -13.07 13.82
N ASP A 138 -8.75 -14.15 14.49
CA ASP A 138 -10.10 -14.28 15.00
C ASP A 138 -10.12 -14.85 16.43
N GLN A 139 -11.29 -14.80 17.05
CA GLN A 139 -11.54 -15.34 18.40
C GLN A 139 -11.45 -16.87 18.49
N PHE A 140 -11.40 -17.57 17.36
CA PHE A 140 -11.33 -19.03 17.29
C PHE A 140 -9.89 -19.54 17.25
N GLY A 141 -8.89 -18.65 17.24
CA GLY A 141 -7.49 -19.04 17.09
C GLY A 141 -7.15 -19.45 15.66
N THR A 142 -7.90 -18.97 14.67
CA THR A 142 -7.61 -19.26 13.26
C THR A 142 -6.39 -18.46 12.81
N THR A 143 -5.51 -19.13 12.09
CA THR A 143 -4.32 -18.55 11.46
C THR A 143 -4.41 -18.69 9.94
N PRO A 144 -3.75 -17.83 9.16
CA PRO A 144 -3.66 -17.98 7.70
C PRO A 144 -3.21 -19.38 7.28
N ARG A 145 -2.24 -19.97 7.97
CA ARG A 145 -1.78 -21.35 7.73
C ARG A 145 -2.90 -22.36 7.91
N ARG A 146 -3.64 -22.30 9.03
CA ARG A 146 -4.78 -23.20 9.29
C ARG A 146 -5.87 -23.07 8.22
N MET A 147 -6.14 -21.84 7.75
CA MET A 147 -7.09 -21.61 6.67
C MET A 147 -6.61 -22.24 5.35
N ALA A 148 -5.34 -22.10 4.99
CA ALA A 148 -4.80 -22.69 3.76
C ALA A 148 -4.85 -24.23 3.82
N THR A 149 -4.44 -24.83 4.94
CA THR A 149 -4.53 -26.28 5.16
C THR A 149 -5.97 -26.79 5.10
N ALA A 150 -6.93 -26.07 5.70
CA ALA A 150 -8.35 -26.43 5.65
C ALA A 150 -8.93 -26.39 4.21
N GLN A 151 -8.29 -25.62 3.32
CA GLN A 151 -8.64 -25.56 1.89
C GLN A 151 -7.81 -26.52 1.01
N ASN A 152 -7.00 -27.41 1.61
CA ASN A 152 -6.03 -28.28 0.93
C ASN A 152 -5.01 -27.50 0.08
N TRP A 153 -4.64 -26.30 0.52
CA TRP A 153 -3.64 -25.48 -0.14
C TRP A 153 -2.34 -25.46 0.66
N ASP A 154 -1.30 -26.09 0.10
CA ASP A 154 -0.01 -26.28 0.77
C ASP A 154 0.99 -25.15 0.45
N ILE A 155 0.55 -23.90 0.53
CA ILE A 155 1.33 -22.73 0.12
C ILE A 155 2.41 -22.31 1.12
N PHE A 156 2.32 -22.81 2.37
CA PHE A 156 3.22 -22.46 3.46
C PHE A 156 4.12 -23.62 3.92
N ALA A 157 4.17 -24.72 3.16
CA ALA A 157 5.05 -25.87 3.40
C ALA A 157 6.46 -25.65 2.85
#